data_AF-A0A095Y3Z3-F1
#
_entry.id   AF-A0A095Y3Z3-F1
#
_cell.length_a   1.000
_cell.length_b   1.000
_cell.length_c   1.000
_cell.angle_alpha   90.00
_cell.angle_beta   90.00
_cell.angle_gamma   90.00
#
_symmetry.space_group_name_H-M   'P 1'
#
loop_
_entity.id
_entity.type
_entity.pdbx_description
1 polymer ?
#
loop_
_entity_poly.entity_id
_entity_poly.type
_entity_poly.pdbx_seq_one_letter_code
_entity_poly.pdbx_strand_id
1 'polypeptide(L)'
;MKKKIFYVLMVACIGMTAIINTSCSNETDLVTNGQQEKAGPKGVLISFGLSAEDYGTDNEAATRGVSDAQTGRVIATSTSNLGNGLEVLTEVVEENAPKTRAGSQPVYPQDYRILAYKDGEKKAEWYGNSKDGRNFNNYDKSTKVQYLEPGKYKFYVFNHSHMEIKEDGTFTTNIGKGSRNAYYVEEEKEIPNQKEYKLEFVLKPMFSRVRTKLKVYVEGGGKRCF
;
A
#
# COMPACT_ATOMS: atom_id res chain seq x y z
N MET A 1 32.47 -67.88 20.14
CA MET A 1 31.45 -67.03 19.47
C MET A 1 31.37 -65.69 20.19
N LYS A 2 31.38 -64.57 19.43
CA LYS A 2 30.66 -63.29 19.71
C LYS A 2 31.05 -62.55 21.01
N LYS A 3 31.60 -61.32 21.05
CA LYS A 3 31.41 -60.11 20.23
C LYS A 3 32.62 -59.17 20.38
N LYS A 4 33.39 -58.98 19.31
CA LYS A 4 33.88 -57.65 18.93
C LYS A 4 32.73 -56.97 18.17
N ILE A 5 32.76 -55.64 18.06
CA ILE A 5 31.76 -54.74 17.46
C ILE A 5 30.85 -54.11 18.52
N PHE A 6 31.44 -53.19 19.29
CA PHE A 6 30.73 -52.19 20.09
C PHE A 6 30.91 -50.77 19.51
N TYR A 7 31.26 -50.64 18.22
CA TYR A 7 31.61 -49.35 17.62
C TYR A 7 31.04 -49.10 16.21
N VAL A 8 29.94 -49.76 15.83
CA VAL A 8 29.32 -49.58 14.48
C VAL A 8 27.80 -49.40 14.55
N LEU A 9 27.24 -48.90 15.65
CA LEU A 9 25.80 -48.61 15.71
C LEU A 9 25.47 -47.26 16.35
N MET A 10 26.31 -46.27 16.06
CA MET A 10 26.08 -44.86 16.42
C MET A 10 25.99 -43.97 15.16
N VAL A 11 25.44 -44.51 14.06
CA VAL A 11 25.25 -43.78 12.78
C VAL A 11 23.88 -44.05 12.13
N ALA A 12 22.91 -44.65 12.84
CA ALA A 12 21.65 -45.04 12.19
C ALA A 12 20.41 -44.87 13.07
N CYS A 13 20.16 -43.68 13.62
CA CYS A 13 18.88 -43.35 14.29
C CYS A 13 18.50 -41.84 14.27
N ILE A 14 18.84 -41.09 13.22
CA ILE A 14 18.27 -39.74 13.03
C ILE A 14 17.58 -39.71 11.67
N GLY A 15 16.48 -40.47 11.59
CA GLY A 15 15.52 -40.43 10.50
C GLY A 15 14.21 -39.87 11.01
N MET A 16 13.72 -38.83 10.35
CA MET A 16 12.33 -38.37 10.32
C MET A 16 11.68 -38.00 11.66
N THR A 17 11.61 -36.70 11.94
CA THR A 17 10.37 -36.02 12.38
C THR A 17 10.56 -34.51 12.35
N ALA A 18 10.27 -33.89 11.22
CA ALA A 18 9.85 -32.50 11.16
C ALA A 18 8.77 -32.39 10.08
N ILE A 19 7.60 -32.95 10.39
CA ILE A 19 6.36 -32.54 9.73
C ILE A 19 6.03 -31.19 10.35
N ILE A 20 6.47 -30.12 9.70
CA ILE A 20 5.94 -28.77 9.96
C ILE A 20 4.88 -28.54 8.88
N ASN A 21 3.62 -28.65 9.30
CA ASN A 21 2.51 -28.08 8.57
C ASN A 21 2.69 -26.56 8.54
N THR A 22 3.08 -26.00 7.40
CA THR A 22 2.75 -24.62 7.05
C THR A 22 2.38 -24.53 5.58
N SER A 23 1.11 -24.22 5.37
CA SER A 23 0.44 -23.77 4.15
C SER A 23 1.25 -22.84 3.26
N CYS A 24 1.12 -23.05 1.94
CA CYS A 24 1.37 -22.12 0.83
C CYS A 24 2.69 -21.33 0.86
N SER A 25 3.70 -21.92 0.20
CA SER A 25 4.77 -21.29 -0.57
C SER A 25 4.89 -19.76 -0.48
N ASN A 26 5.82 -19.29 0.34
CA ASN A 26 6.63 -18.15 -0.02
C ASN A 26 8.05 -18.67 -0.18
N GLU A 27 8.56 -18.58 -1.40
CA GLU A 27 9.98 -18.76 -1.72
C GLU A 27 10.80 -18.01 -0.66
N THR A 28 11.70 -18.72 0.01
CA THR A 28 12.77 -18.07 0.78
C THR A 28 13.67 -17.38 -0.22
N ASP A 29 13.46 -16.07 -0.44
CA ASP A 29 14.41 -15.25 -1.18
C ASP A 29 15.76 -15.37 -0.47
N LEU A 30 16.68 -16.07 -1.13
CA LEU A 30 18.09 -16.07 -0.76
C LEU A 30 18.56 -14.62 -0.84
N VAL A 31 18.83 -14.03 0.33
CA VAL A 31 19.42 -12.69 0.49
C VAL A 31 20.52 -12.55 -0.57
N THR A 32 20.32 -11.65 -1.53
CA THR A 32 21.27 -11.46 -2.63
C THR A 32 22.62 -11.05 -2.07
N ASN A 33 23.74 -11.53 -2.65
CA ASN A 33 25.10 -11.30 -2.13
C ASN A 33 25.41 -9.82 -1.82
N GLY A 34 24.80 -8.86 -2.54
CA GLY A 34 24.96 -7.43 -2.31
C GLY A 34 24.41 -6.91 -0.97
N GLN A 35 23.44 -7.60 -0.36
CA GLN A 35 22.91 -7.23 0.96
C GLN A 35 23.82 -7.71 2.11
N GLN A 36 24.75 -8.62 1.85
CA GLN A 36 25.70 -9.12 2.86
C GLN A 36 27.00 -8.28 2.92
N GLU A 37 27.37 -7.61 1.82
CA GLU A 37 28.50 -6.69 1.78
C GLU A 37 28.17 -5.37 2.49
N LYS A 38 29.13 -4.78 3.20
CA LYS A 38 28.97 -3.45 3.83
C LYS A 38 28.95 -2.34 2.77
N ALA A 39 28.34 -1.21 3.11
CA ALA A 39 28.33 -0.03 2.26
C ALA A 39 29.77 0.46 2.00
N GLY A 40 30.03 0.86 0.75
CA GLY A 40 31.28 1.52 0.38
C GLY A 40 31.26 3.02 0.73
N PRO A 41 32.32 3.78 0.38
CA PRO A 41 32.41 5.22 0.66
C PRO A 41 31.28 6.06 0.03
N LYS A 42 30.62 5.54 -1.01
CA LYS A 42 29.48 6.20 -1.65
C LYS A 42 28.17 6.04 -0.85
N GLY A 43 28.12 5.13 0.11
CA GLY A 43 26.92 4.74 0.84
C GLY A 43 26.26 3.49 0.26
N VAL A 44 24.97 3.33 0.60
CA VAL A 44 24.09 2.21 0.25
C VAL A 44 23.39 2.52 -1.06
N LEU A 45 23.45 1.61 -2.02
CA LEU A 45 22.67 1.68 -3.25
C LEU A 45 21.20 1.38 -2.94
N ILE A 46 20.32 2.35 -3.19
CA ILE A 46 18.90 2.23 -2.87
C ILE A 46 18.08 1.81 -4.09
N SER A 47 17.23 0.82 -3.88
CA SER A 47 16.16 0.43 -4.80
C SER A 47 14.82 0.44 -4.06
N PHE A 48 13.71 0.46 -4.81
CA PHE A 48 12.38 0.56 -4.21
C PHE A 48 11.43 -0.49 -4.76
N GLY A 49 10.71 -1.15 -3.86
CA GLY A 49 9.49 -1.84 -4.20
C GLY A 49 8.28 -1.04 -3.74
N LEU A 50 7.27 -0.97 -4.60
CA LEU A 50 6.04 -0.22 -4.36
C LEU A 50 4.85 -1.16 -4.42
N SER A 51 3.93 -1.00 -3.49
CA SER A 51 2.63 -1.66 -3.48
C SER A 51 1.57 -0.67 -2.99
N ALA A 52 0.30 -1.01 -3.15
CA ALA A 52 -0.81 -0.15 -2.72
C ALA A 52 -1.82 -0.92 -1.86
N GLU A 53 -2.32 -0.25 -0.84
CA GLU A 53 -3.62 -0.55 -0.26
C GLU A 53 -4.71 -0.13 -1.25
N ASP A 54 -5.69 -1.01 -1.47
CA ASP A 54 -6.92 -0.62 -2.16
C ASP A 54 -7.86 0.07 -1.17
N TYR A 55 -8.86 0.75 -1.70
CA TYR A 55 -10.03 1.10 -0.92
C TYR A 55 -10.65 -0.17 -0.33
N GLY A 56 -11.26 -0.05 0.83
CA GLY A 56 -12.07 -1.10 1.40
C GLY A 56 -13.22 -1.51 0.48
N THR A 57 -13.88 -2.60 0.88
CA THR A 57 -15.00 -3.15 0.12
C THR A 57 -16.11 -2.12 0.04
N ASP A 58 -16.66 -1.95 -1.16
CA ASP A 58 -17.81 -1.11 -1.35
C ASP A 58 -19.02 -1.68 -0.63
N ASN A 59 -19.53 -0.90 0.31
CA ASN A 59 -20.76 -1.21 1.00
C ASN A 59 -21.89 -0.37 0.41
N GLU A 60 -23.05 -0.98 0.16
CA GLU A 60 -24.25 -0.19 -0.08
C GLU A 60 -24.66 0.48 1.23
N ALA A 61 -24.97 1.79 1.19
CA ALA A 61 -25.63 2.45 2.30
C ALA A 61 -26.95 1.70 2.58
N ALA A 62 -27.11 1.20 3.80
CA ALA A 62 -28.31 0.52 4.22
C ALA A 62 -29.51 1.47 4.01
N THR A 63 -30.64 0.94 3.55
CA THR A 63 -31.88 1.72 3.49
C THR A 63 -32.27 2.15 4.89
N ARG A 64 -32.03 3.43 5.22
CA ARG A 64 -32.30 4.08 6.51
C ARG A 64 -31.52 3.48 7.69
N GLY A 65 -30.42 4.12 8.08
CA GLY A 65 -29.97 4.14 9.47
C GLY A 65 -29.74 2.78 10.16
N VAL A 66 -29.46 1.72 9.40
CA VAL A 66 -29.01 0.45 9.99
C VAL A 66 -27.49 0.47 9.95
N SER A 67 -26.87 0.87 11.06
CA SER A 67 -25.47 0.53 11.30
C SER A 67 -25.40 -0.94 11.68
N ASP A 68 -24.95 -1.80 10.78
CA ASP A 68 -24.50 -3.14 11.15
C ASP A 68 -22.97 -3.23 11.03
N ALA A 69 -22.38 -4.27 11.62
CA ALA A 69 -20.93 -4.44 11.66
C ALA A 69 -20.29 -4.57 10.25
N GLN A 70 -21.08 -4.73 9.19
CA GLN A 70 -20.56 -4.87 7.82
C GLN A 70 -20.49 -3.55 7.07
N THR A 71 -21.32 -2.57 7.41
CA THR A 71 -21.51 -1.34 6.62
C THR A 71 -20.59 -0.18 7.02
N GLY A 72 -20.11 -0.12 8.26
CA GLY A 72 -19.23 0.95 8.77
C GLY A 72 -19.97 1.96 9.65
N ARG A 73 -19.24 2.78 10.41
CA ARG A 73 -19.87 3.78 11.30
C ARG A 73 -20.34 4.98 10.47
N VAL A 74 -21.63 5.26 10.44
CA VAL A 74 -22.14 6.51 9.86
C VAL A 74 -21.67 7.69 10.72
N ILE A 75 -20.85 8.58 10.16
CA ILE A 75 -20.28 9.74 10.86
C ILE A 75 -20.97 11.06 10.48
N ALA A 76 -21.69 11.09 9.35
CA ALA A 76 -22.60 12.18 9.03
C ALA A 76 -23.78 11.67 8.21
N THR A 77 -24.95 12.27 8.42
CA THR A 77 -26.14 12.03 7.59
C THR A 77 -26.82 13.36 7.29
N SER A 78 -27.34 13.53 6.08
CA SER A 78 -28.16 14.67 5.70
C SER A 78 -29.31 14.23 4.82
N THR A 79 -30.47 14.85 5.01
CA THR A 79 -31.65 14.64 4.16
C THR A 79 -32.01 15.94 3.48
N SER A 80 -32.15 15.91 2.16
CA SER A 80 -32.54 17.06 1.34
C SER A 80 -33.82 16.74 0.58
N ASN A 81 -34.82 17.61 0.69
CA ASN A 81 -36.05 17.53 -0.10
C ASN A 81 -35.78 18.07 -1.51
N LEU A 82 -36.05 17.28 -2.55
CA LEU A 82 -35.87 17.66 -3.95
C LEU A 82 -37.16 18.17 -4.62
N GLY A 83 -38.25 18.31 -3.86
CA GLY A 83 -39.59 18.60 -4.37
C GLY A 83 -40.31 17.36 -4.90
N ASN A 84 -41.60 17.48 -5.21
CA ASN A 84 -42.43 16.40 -5.80
C ASN A 84 -42.43 15.08 -5.02
N GLY A 85 -42.35 15.13 -3.68
CA GLY A 85 -42.31 13.95 -2.83
C GLY A 85 -40.98 13.18 -2.85
N LEU A 86 -39.92 13.77 -3.40
CA LEU A 86 -38.58 13.16 -3.47
C LEU A 86 -37.68 13.64 -2.34
N GLU A 87 -37.03 12.69 -1.67
CA GLU A 87 -36.03 12.95 -0.63
C GLU A 87 -34.70 12.28 -1.00
N VAL A 88 -33.60 12.98 -0.75
CA VAL A 88 -32.25 12.44 -0.85
C VAL A 88 -31.70 12.22 0.54
N LEU A 89 -31.31 10.98 0.84
CA LEU A 89 -30.48 10.65 1.99
C LEU A 89 -29.02 10.60 1.54
N THR A 90 -28.16 11.37 2.21
CA THR A 90 -26.70 11.30 2.05
C THR A 90 -26.11 10.84 3.37
N GLU A 91 -25.35 9.76 3.35
CA GLU A 91 -24.64 9.25 4.52
C GLU A 91 -23.14 9.23 4.22
N VAL A 92 -22.35 9.79 5.13
CA VAL A 92 -20.90 9.63 5.17
C VAL A 92 -20.61 8.51 6.14
N VAL A 93 -20.07 7.41 5.61
CA VAL A 93 -19.77 6.22 6.38
C VAL A 93 -18.26 6.11 6.51
N GLU A 94 -17.79 6.02 7.75
CA GLU A 94 -16.41 5.66 8.05
C GLU A 94 -16.16 4.24 7.56
N GLU A 95 -15.13 4.09 6.75
CA GLU A 95 -14.71 2.80 6.25
C GLU A 95 -14.36 1.90 7.44
N ASN A 96 -14.91 0.68 7.45
CA ASN A 96 -14.52 -0.31 8.45
C ASN A 96 -12.99 -0.47 8.42
N ALA A 97 -12.37 -0.56 9.59
CA ALA A 97 -10.93 -0.79 9.71
C ALA A 97 -10.50 -1.86 8.69
N PRO A 98 -9.40 -1.63 7.96
CA PRO A 98 -9.03 -2.46 6.81
C PRO A 98 -9.12 -3.92 7.22
N LYS A 99 -9.86 -4.72 6.44
CA LYS A 99 -9.91 -6.18 6.62
C LYS A 99 -8.46 -6.60 6.84
N THR A 100 -8.19 -7.29 7.95
CA THR A 100 -6.88 -7.78 8.37
C THR A 100 -6.27 -8.82 7.42
N ARG A 101 -6.69 -8.82 6.15
CA ARG A 101 -6.19 -9.63 5.05
C ARG A 101 -6.50 -8.97 3.70
N ALA A 102 -5.86 -7.83 3.40
CA ALA A 102 -5.70 -7.38 2.03
C ALA A 102 -4.19 -7.38 1.75
N GLY A 103 -3.70 -8.40 1.05
CA GLY A 103 -2.33 -8.37 0.54
C GLY A 103 -2.18 -7.11 -0.29
N SER A 104 -1.14 -6.33 -0.03
CA SER A 104 -0.80 -5.14 -0.81
C SER A 104 -0.85 -5.48 -2.31
N GLN A 105 -1.60 -4.70 -3.08
CA GLN A 105 -1.73 -4.89 -4.52
C GLN A 105 -0.59 -4.20 -5.26
N PRO A 106 -0.29 -4.58 -6.52
CA PRO A 106 0.61 -3.80 -7.33
C PRO A 106 0.11 -2.35 -7.48
N VAL A 107 1.02 -1.38 -7.41
CA VAL A 107 0.65 0.02 -7.68
C VAL A 107 0.24 0.19 -9.15
N TYR A 108 -0.61 1.18 -9.42
CA TYR A 108 -1.02 1.47 -10.80
C TYR A 108 0.20 1.95 -11.64
N PRO A 109 0.37 1.50 -12.89
CA PRO A 109 1.49 1.92 -13.75
C PRO A 109 1.39 3.40 -14.13
N GLN A 110 2.08 4.25 -13.38
CA GLN A 110 2.11 5.71 -13.57
C GLN A 110 3.37 6.30 -12.94
N ASP A 111 3.52 7.61 -13.06
CA ASP A 111 4.71 8.29 -12.56
C ASP A 111 4.64 8.54 -11.05
N TYR A 112 5.74 8.23 -10.37
CA TYR A 112 5.94 8.43 -8.94
C TYR A 112 7.16 9.31 -8.69
N ARG A 113 7.09 10.08 -7.61
CA ARG A 113 8.25 10.71 -6.96
C ARG A 113 8.48 10.06 -5.61
N ILE A 114 9.76 9.86 -5.29
CA ILE A 114 10.23 9.41 -3.98
C ILE A 114 11.21 10.46 -3.48
N LEU A 115 10.99 10.98 -2.28
CA LEU A 115 11.87 11.95 -1.65
C LEU A 115 12.40 11.36 -0.36
N ALA A 116 13.69 11.53 -0.10
CA ALA A 116 14.31 11.14 1.16
C ALA A 116 14.84 12.38 1.88
N TYR A 117 14.40 12.54 3.13
CA TYR A 117 14.86 13.58 4.03
C TYR A 117 15.59 12.97 5.22
N LYS A 118 16.65 13.63 5.67
CA LYS A 118 17.36 13.32 6.91
C LYS A 118 17.62 14.63 7.63
N ASP A 119 17.23 14.69 8.90
CA ASP A 119 17.39 15.88 9.75
C ASP A 119 16.78 17.16 9.14
N GLY A 120 15.64 17.02 8.44
CA GLY A 120 14.92 18.13 7.80
C GLY A 120 15.45 18.53 6.42
N GLU A 121 16.57 17.98 5.96
CA GLU A 121 17.16 18.30 4.65
C GLU A 121 16.86 17.23 3.60
N LYS A 122 16.52 17.67 2.37
CA LYS A 122 16.32 16.75 1.24
C LYS A 122 17.67 16.19 0.81
N LYS A 123 17.86 14.88 1.00
CA LYS A 123 19.10 14.18 0.63
C LYS A 123 19.03 13.56 -0.76
N ALA A 124 17.84 13.17 -1.19
CA ALA A 124 17.65 12.49 -2.46
C ALA A 124 16.22 12.63 -3.01
N GLU A 125 16.10 12.52 -4.33
CA GLU A 125 14.84 12.56 -5.07
C GLU A 125 14.90 11.63 -6.28
N TRP A 126 13.95 10.70 -6.38
CA TRP A 126 13.76 9.83 -7.53
C TRP A 126 12.46 10.19 -8.25
N TYR A 127 12.49 10.09 -9.57
CA TYR A 127 11.31 10.28 -10.41
C TYR A 127 11.28 9.24 -11.52
N GLY A 128 10.20 8.45 -11.55
CA GLY A 128 10.17 7.21 -12.30
C GLY A 128 8.80 6.58 -12.30
N ASN A 129 8.75 5.30 -12.64
CA ASN A 129 7.51 4.56 -12.82
C ASN A 129 7.65 3.14 -12.30
N SER A 130 6.53 2.53 -11.87
CA SER A 130 6.45 1.11 -11.57
C SER A 130 5.59 0.38 -12.61
N LYS A 131 6.21 -0.03 -13.72
CA LYS A 131 5.51 -0.61 -14.87
C LYS A 131 4.93 -1.99 -14.57
N ASP A 132 5.65 -2.77 -13.78
CA ASP A 132 5.23 -4.07 -13.26
C ASP A 132 4.38 -3.98 -11.99
N GLY A 133 4.12 -2.75 -11.52
CA GLY A 133 3.39 -2.42 -10.31
C GLY A 133 4.08 -2.87 -9.02
N ARG A 134 5.33 -3.35 -9.05
CA ARG A 134 6.07 -3.80 -7.86
C ARG A 134 7.44 -3.18 -7.72
N ASN A 135 8.18 -3.01 -8.81
CA ASN A 135 9.52 -2.43 -8.78
C ASN A 135 9.48 -1.02 -9.36
N PHE A 136 10.08 -0.08 -8.66
CA PHE A 136 10.23 1.28 -9.15
C PHE A 136 11.46 1.37 -10.06
N ASN A 137 11.25 1.93 -11.25
CA ASN A 137 12.29 2.18 -12.23
C ASN A 137 12.46 3.69 -12.40
N ASN A 138 13.65 4.19 -12.09
CA ASN A 138 13.97 5.61 -12.23
C ASN A 138 14.06 5.98 -13.72
N TYR A 139 13.55 7.16 -14.11
CA TYR A 139 13.74 7.65 -15.47
C TYR A 139 15.16 8.19 -15.69
N ASP A 140 15.65 8.14 -16.93
CA ASP A 140 16.99 8.62 -17.28
C ASP A 140 17.24 10.09 -16.98
N LYS A 141 16.17 10.91 -17.00
CA LYS A 141 16.20 12.34 -16.67
C LYS A 141 16.25 12.63 -15.17
N SER A 142 16.08 11.61 -14.34
CA SER A 142 16.28 11.70 -12.89
C SER A 142 17.74 11.46 -12.55
N THR A 143 18.22 12.01 -11.43
CA THR A 143 19.62 11.85 -11.02
C THR A 143 19.96 10.35 -10.96
N LYS A 144 20.87 9.93 -11.85
CA LYS A 144 21.24 8.52 -12.05
C LYS A 144 21.83 7.97 -10.76
N VAL A 145 21.11 7.00 -10.18
CA VAL A 145 21.53 6.17 -9.05
C VAL A 145 21.97 6.99 -7.82
N GLN A 146 21.08 7.10 -6.85
CA GLN A 146 21.36 7.81 -5.60
C GLN A 146 21.70 6.81 -4.51
N TYR A 147 22.91 6.98 -3.97
CA TYR A 147 23.34 6.31 -2.76
C TYR A 147 22.91 7.14 -1.55
N LEU A 148 22.52 6.47 -0.48
CA LEU A 148 22.27 7.10 0.82
C LEU A 148 23.22 6.54 1.86
N GLU A 149 23.64 7.37 2.80
CA GLU A 149 24.36 6.88 3.97
C GLU A 149 23.45 5.99 4.83
N PRO A 150 23.99 5.03 5.58
CA PRO A 150 23.23 4.31 6.59
C PRO A 150 22.61 5.28 7.61
N GLY A 151 21.43 4.92 8.14
CA GLY A 151 20.73 5.69 9.16
C GLY A 151 19.25 5.89 8.84
N LYS A 152 18.60 6.75 9.64
CA LYS A 152 17.17 6.99 9.55
C LYS A 152 16.84 8.12 8.58
N TYR A 153 15.83 7.88 7.76
CA TYR A 153 15.33 8.82 6.77
C TYR A 153 13.81 8.87 6.82
N LYS A 154 13.26 10.05 6.62
CA LYS A 154 11.84 10.26 6.36
C LYS A 154 11.61 10.25 4.85
N PHE A 155 10.79 9.31 4.40
CA PHE A 155 10.46 9.14 2.99
C PHE A 155 9.06 9.65 2.69
N TYR A 156 8.92 10.30 1.54
CA TYR A 156 7.64 10.65 0.94
C TYR A 156 7.56 9.98 -0.43
N VAL A 157 6.55 9.14 -0.65
CA VAL A 157 6.33 8.48 -1.94
C VAL A 157 4.94 8.81 -2.44
N PHE A 158 4.84 9.29 -3.68
CA PHE A 158 3.57 9.78 -4.20
C PHE A 158 3.51 9.83 -5.71
N ASN A 159 2.28 9.91 -6.21
CA ASN A 159 2.04 10.10 -7.63
C ASN A 159 2.32 11.53 -8.11
N HIS A 160 3.14 11.64 -9.14
CA HIS A 160 3.60 12.94 -9.63
C HIS A 160 2.45 13.80 -10.20
N SER A 161 1.49 13.19 -10.90
CA SER A 161 0.35 13.90 -11.50
C SER A 161 -0.69 14.35 -10.47
N HIS A 162 -0.72 13.71 -9.29
CA HIS A 162 -1.75 13.92 -8.28
C HIS A 162 -1.28 14.72 -7.08
N MET A 163 0.03 14.96 -6.95
CA MET A 163 0.60 15.83 -5.92
C MET A 163 1.73 16.69 -6.47
N GLU A 164 1.68 17.98 -6.16
CA GLU A 164 2.61 18.99 -6.61
C GLU A 164 3.50 19.45 -5.46
N ILE A 165 4.79 19.68 -5.77
CA ILE A 165 5.73 20.28 -4.82
C ILE A 165 5.91 21.73 -5.23
N LYS A 166 5.58 22.65 -4.34
CA LYS A 166 5.82 24.08 -4.53
C LYS A 166 7.30 24.42 -4.33
N GLU A 167 7.71 25.61 -4.76
CA GLU A 167 9.10 26.08 -4.63
C GLU A 167 9.58 26.13 -3.16
N ASP A 168 8.67 26.35 -2.22
CA ASP A 168 8.93 26.34 -0.77
C ASP A 168 9.02 24.92 -0.17
N GLY A 169 8.89 23.88 -1.01
CA GLY A 169 8.89 22.48 -0.58
C GLY A 169 7.54 21.96 -0.09
N THR A 170 6.49 22.79 -0.08
CA THR A 170 5.15 22.38 0.36
C THR A 170 4.51 21.44 -0.66
N PHE A 171 4.03 20.29 -0.18
CA PHE A 171 3.21 19.38 -0.98
C PHE A 171 1.76 19.85 -1.04
N THR A 172 1.20 19.95 -2.24
CA THR A 172 -0.20 20.35 -2.43
C THR A 172 -0.93 19.46 -3.41
N THR A 173 -2.21 19.22 -3.12
CA THR A 173 -3.16 18.56 -4.00
C THR A 173 -4.53 19.23 -3.88
N ASN A 174 -5.46 18.89 -4.76
CA ASN A 174 -6.84 19.37 -4.72
C ASN A 174 -7.79 18.33 -5.30
N ILE A 175 -9.10 18.53 -5.09
CA ILE A 175 -10.14 17.59 -5.54
C ILE A 175 -10.17 17.39 -7.06
N GLY A 176 -9.76 18.39 -7.85
CA GLY A 176 -9.63 18.27 -9.30
C GLY A 176 -8.49 17.33 -9.75
N LYS A 177 -7.53 17.05 -8.87
CA LYS A 177 -6.51 16.01 -9.06
C LYS A 177 -6.93 14.66 -8.45
N GLY A 178 -8.17 14.53 -7.97
CA GLY A 178 -8.72 13.31 -7.38
C GLY A 178 -8.72 12.13 -8.36
N SER A 179 -8.25 10.97 -7.91
CA SER A 179 -8.24 9.73 -8.71
C SER A 179 -8.25 8.51 -7.79
N ARG A 180 -8.84 7.40 -8.25
CA ARG A 180 -8.71 6.11 -7.57
C ARG A 180 -7.24 5.69 -7.44
N ASN A 181 -6.42 6.07 -8.40
CA ASN A 181 -5.00 5.70 -8.46
C ASN A 181 -4.09 6.78 -7.87
N ALA A 182 -4.64 7.78 -7.17
CA ALA A 182 -3.83 8.76 -6.46
C ALA A 182 -3.40 8.16 -5.12
N TYR A 183 -2.12 7.83 -4.99
CA TYR A 183 -1.51 7.21 -3.82
C TYR A 183 -0.41 8.08 -3.18
N TYR A 184 -0.28 7.95 -1.86
CA TYR A 184 0.72 8.62 -1.03
C TYR A 184 1.16 7.72 0.13
N VAL A 185 2.41 7.87 0.56
CA VAL A 185 2.86 7.38 1.85
C VAL A 185 3.93 8.30 2.43
N GLU A 186 3.96 8.38 3.75
CA GLU A 186 4.98 9.03 4.55
C GLU A 186 5.44 8.06 5.63
N GLU A 187 6.71 7.67 5.59
CA GLU A 187 7.26 6.68 6.53
C GLU A 187 8.69 7.04 6.91
N GLU A 188 9.05 6.79 8.17
CA GLU A 188 10.45 6.73 8.59
C GLU A 188 10.99 5.32 8.32
N LYS A 189 12.14 5.23 7.65
CA LYS A 189 12.86 3.96 7.45
C LYS A 189 14.32 4.09 7.83
N GLU A 190 14.84 3.02 8.41
CA GLU A 190 16.26 2.87 8.68
C GLU A 190 16.93 2.13 7.53
N ILE A 191 17.98 2.73 6.99
CA ILE A 191 18.83 2.13 5.96
C ILE A 191 20.02 1.47 6.68
N PRO A 192 20.18 0.14 6.58
CA PRO A 192 21.27 -0.56 7.22
C PRO A 192 22.59 -0.30 6.51
N ASN A 193 23.71 -0.60 7.18
CA ASN A 193 25.04 -0.52 6.57
C ASN A 193 25.32 -1.72 5.65
N GLN A 194 24.67 -1.73 4.49
CA GLN A 194 24.79 -2.75 3.44
C GLN A 194 25.11 -2.07 2.12
N LYS A 195 25.71 -2.79 1.16
CA LYS A 195 26.07 -2.23 -0.14
C LYS A 195 24.85 -1.87 -0.96
N GLU A 196 23.81 -2.70 -0.91
CA GLU A 196 22.54 -2.48 -1.59
C GLU A 196 21.38 -2.75 -0.64
N TYR A 197 20.32 -1.95 -0.73
CA TYR A 197 19.14 -2.13 0.08
C TYR A 197 17.86 -1.77 -0.69
N LYS A 198 16.85 -2.63 -0.56
CA LYS A 198 15.53 -2.43 -1.18
C LYS A 198 14.54 -1.96 -0.12
N LEU A 199 13.98 -0.78 -0.33
CA LEU A 199 12.94 -0.22 0.54
C LEU A 199 11.57 -0.55 -0.05
N GLU A 200 10.75 -1.25 0.72
CA GLU A 200 9.40 -1.68 0.30
C GLU A 200 8.34 -0.75 0.89
N PHE A 201 7.58 -0.03 0.07
CA PHE A 201 6.53 0.88 0.51
C PHE A 201 5.13 0.35 0.17
N VAL A 202 4.20 0.51 1.11
CA VAL A 202 2.77 0.26 0.89
C VAL A 202 2.04 1.60 0.86
N LEU A 203 1.70 2.07 -0.33
CA LEU A 203 1.06 3.37 -0.53
C LEU A 203 -0.43 3.29 -0.26
N LYS A 204 -1.01 4.41 0.19
CA LYS A 204 -2.43 4.51 0.53
C LYS A 204 -3.14 5.50 -0.38
N PRO A 205 -4.45 5.31 -0.68
CA PRO A 205 -5.20 6.28 -1.45
C PRO A 205 -5.17 7.67 -0.80
N MET A 206 -4.89 8.71 -1.59
CA MET A 206 -4.83 10.11 -1.15
C MET A 206 -6.21 10.71 -0.88
N PHE A 207 -7.25 10.17 -1.52
CA PHE A 207 -8.60 10.71 -1.48
C PHE A 207 -9.55 9.66 -0.93
N SER A 208 -10.64 10.11 -0.32
CA SER A 208 -11.76 9.24 0.02
C SER A 208 -12.66 9.02 -1.20
N ARG A 209 -13.23 7.82 -1.32
CA ARG A 209 -14.19 7.49 -2.37
C ARG A 209 -15.61 7.61 -1.82
N VAL A 210 -16.41 8.52 -2.40
CA VAL A 210 -17.83 8.67 -2.09
C VAL A 210 -18.67 8.03 -3.20
N ARG A 211 -19.69 7.27 -2.82
CA ARG A 211 -20.68 6.71 -3.76
C ARG A 211 -22.07 7.19 -3.38
N THR A 212 -22.78 7.69 -4.37
CA THR A 212 -24.15 8.20 -4.19
C THR A 212 -25.13 7.30 -4.94
N LYS A 213 -26.15 6.79 -4.24
CA LYS A 213 -27.26 6.05 -4.83
C LYS A 213 -28.54 6.88 -4.67
N LEU A 214 -29.08 7.36 -5.78
CA LEU A 214 -30.37 8.04 -5.77
C LEU A 214 -31.48 6.99 -5.89
N LYS A 215 -32.37 6.93 -4.90
CA LYS A 215 -33.60 6.13 -4.96
C LYS A 215 -34.79 7.07 -5.07
N VAL A 216 -35.55 6.95 -6.15
CA VAL A 216 -36.74 7.76 -6.43
C VAL A 216 -37.95 6.87 -6.18
N TYR A 217 -38.87 7.31 -5.32
CA TYR A 217 -40.15 6.65 -5.11
C TYR A 217 -41.22 7.43 -5.87
N VAL A 218 -41.84 6.81 -6.88
CA VAL A 218 -42.95 7.40 -7.62
C VAL A 218 -44.25 6.81 -7.11
N GLU A 219 -45.10 7.65 -6.53
CA GLU A 219 -46.45 7.26 -6.13
C GLU A 219 -47.31 7.05 -7.39
N GLY A 220 -47.82 5.83 -7.61
CA GLY A 220 -48.79 5.53 -8.69
C GLY A 220 -48.31 4.70 -9.88
N GLY A 221 -47.06 4.23 -9.94
CA GLY A 221 -46.52 3.40 -11.04
C GLY A 221 -47.14 1.99 -11.22
N GLY A 222 -48.17 1.66 -10.44
CA GLY A 222 -48.87 0.37 -10.46
C GLY A 222 -50.37 0.44 -10.76
N LYS A 223 -50.91 1.59 -11.21
CA LYS A 223 -52.29 1.61 -11.73
C LYS A 223 -52.28 1.03 -13.14
N ARG A 224 -52.44 -0.30 -13.22
CA ARG A 224 -52.86 -0.98 -14.46
C ARG A 224 -54.15 -0.30 -14.92
N CYS A 225 -54.15 0.21 -16.14
CA CYS A 225 -55.39 0.47 -16.86
C CYS A 225 -56.10 -0.88 -17.03
N PHE A 226 -57.28 -1.02 -16.44
CA PHE A 226 -58.31 -1.99 -16.82
C PHE A 226 -59.54 -1.20 -17.23
#